data_AF-A0A0B8QB96-F1
#
_entry.id   AF-A0A0B8QB96-F1
#
_cell.length_a   1.000
_cell.length_b   1.000
_cell.length_c   1.000
_cell.angle_alpha   90.00
_cell.angle_beta   90.00
_cell.angle_gamma   90.00
#
_symmetry.space_group_name_H-M   'P 1'
#
loop_
_entity.id
_entity.type
_entity.pdbx_description
1 polymer ?
#
loop_
_entity_poly.entity_id
_entity_poly.type
_entity_poly.pdbx_seq_one_letter_code
_entity_poly.pdbx_strand_id
1 'polypeptide(L)'
;MKNLNFGLAIPAIALVILLLAVSSFFPDQSQAMAGNAMTFVTDWFGWLVQLGSLALVGFLFWLAFSKYGSIRLGEGKPEYSNFSYGGMIFTAGVGASLIYWGIGEPMYYLQSPPLFADTNSYAAAAWSVTYSIFHWGITGWAIYCFPAIPFAYAFYVQKKRTLKLSTCVNQW
;
A
#
# COMPACT_ATOMS: atom_id res chain seq x y z
N MET A 1 10.47 26.19 -5.02
CA MET A 1 10.75 26.39 -3.57
C MET A 1 9.78 27.35 -2.85
N LYS A 2 9.04 28.24 -3.52
CA LYS A 2 8.17 29.24 -2.87
C LYS A 2 6.98 28.70 -2.03
N ASN A 3 6.66 27.40 -2.09
CA ASN A 3 5.55 26.78 -1.34
C ASN A 3 5.99 25.63 -0.42
N LEU A 4 7.29 25.50 -0.10
CA LEU A 4 7.78 24.44 0.77
C LEU A 4 7.44 24.77 2.23
N ASN A 5 6.71 23.89 2.92
CA ASN A 5 6.48 24.03 4.35
C ASN A 5 7.75 23.61 5.11
N PHE A 6 8.62 24.57 5.40
CA PHE A 6 9.88 24.33 6.09
C PHE A 6 9.70 23.73 7.49
N GLY A 7 8.58 24.03 8.17
CA GLY A 7 8.25 23.43 9.47
C GLY A 7 8.00 21.92 9.41
N LEU A 8 7.64 21.39 8.24
CA LEU A 8 7.51 19.93 8.02
C LEU A 8 8.76 19.35 7.34
N ALA A 9 9.29 20.05 6.34
CA ALA A 9 10.39 19.55 5.52
C ALA A 9 11.69 19.40 6.32
N ILE A 10 12.04 20.38 7.17
CA ILE A 10 13.30 20.35 7.93
C ILE A 10 13.32 19.17 8.92
N PRO A 11 12.30 18.97 9.79
CA PRO A 11 12.31 17.82 10.68
C PRO A 11 12.34 16.48 9.95
N ALA A 12 11.60 16.35 8.84
CA ALA A 12 11.58 15.11 8.06
C ALA A 12 12.95 14.81 7.44
N ILE A 13 13.59 15.80 6.81
CA ILE A 13 14.93 15.63 6.21
C ILE A 13 15.98 15.36 7.28
N ALA A 14 15.95 16.10 8.39
CA ALA A 14 16.88 15.90 9.50
C ALA A 14 16.76 14.49 10.09
N LEU A 15 15.54 14.00 10.28
CA LEU A 15 15.30 12.63 10.76
C LEU A 15 15.85 11.59 9.78
N VAL A 16 15.60 11.75 8.49
CA VAL A 16 16.11 10.83 7.46
C VAL A 16 17.64 10.82 7.45
N ILE A 17 18.28 11.99 7.46
CA ILE A 17 19.75 12.10 7.48
C ILE A 17 20.32 11.47 8.75
N LEU A 18 19.69 11.69 9.90
CA LEU A 18 20.11 11.09 11.17
C LEU A 18 20.04 9.56 11.12
N LEU A 19 18.92 9.01 10.63
CA LEU A 19 18.77 7.55 10.50
C LEU A 19 19.79 6.96 9.54
N LEU A 20 20.05 7.62 8.40
CA LEU A 20 21.08 7.21 7.45
C LEU A 20 22.47 7.25 8.06
N ALA A 21 22.81 8.31 8.80
CA ALA A 21 24.11 8.45 9.45
C ALA A 21 24.30 7.33 10.49
N VAL A 22 23.34 7.14 11.40
CA VAL A 22 23.41 6.08 12.42
C VAL A 22 23.54 4.70 11.78
N SER A 23 22.74 4.42 10.75
CA SER A 23 22.78 3.14 10.02
C SER A 23 24.11 2.91 9.31
N SER A 24 24.75 3.97 8.81
CA SER A 24 26.03 3.88 8.11
C SER A 24 27.22 3.71 9.06
N PHE A 25 27.16 4.32 10.25
CA PHE A 25 28.23 4.21 11.26
C PHE A 25 28.12 2.95 12.12
N PHE A 26 26.92 2.41 12.32
CA PHE A 26 26.64 1.25 13.18
C PHE A 26 25.74 0.22 12.47
N PRO A 27 26.20 -0.39 11.36
CA PRO A 27 25.37 -1.23 10.50
C PRO A 27 24.82 -2.46 11.21
N ASP A 28 25.67 -3.19 11.95
CA ASP A 28 25.27 -4.45 12.61
C ASP A 28 24.24 -4.20 13.72
N GLN A 29 24.45 -3.16 14.53
CA GLN A 29 23.50 -2.77 15.58
C GLN A 29 22.18 -2.30 14.97
N SER A 30 22.24 -1.53 13.89
CA SER A 30 21.05 -1.02 13.20
C SER A 30 20.24 -2.17 12.59
N GLN A 31 20.89 -3.17 12.00
CA GLN A 31 20.24 -4.36 11.48
C GLN A 31 19.59 -5.18 12.59
N ALA A 32 20.29 -5.40 13.72
CA ALA A 32 19.73 -6.12 14.86
C ALA A 32 18.53 -5.39 15.47
N MET A 33 18.60 -4.07 15.63
CA MET A 33 17.50 -3.26 16.12
C MET A 33 16.29 -3.28 15.16
N ALA A 34 16.52 -3.13 13.86
CA ALA A 34 15.47 -3.19 12.85
C ALA A 34 14.81 -4.57 12.80
N GLY A 35 15.59 -5.65 12.89
CA GLY A 35 15.09 -7.03 12.96
C GLY A 35 14.22 -7.25 14.19
N ASN A 36 14.70 -6.83 15.38
CA ASN A 36 13.93 -6.95 16.62
C ASN A 36 12.63 -6.14 16.58
N ALA A 37 12.67 -4.92 16.02
CA ALA A 37 11.49 -4.09 15.84
C ALA A 37 10.51 -4.72 14.84
N MET A 38 11.00 -5.30 13.74
CA MET A 38 10.18 -6.01 12.76
C MET A 38 9.46 -7.19 13.41
N THR A 39 10.20 -8.08 14.10
CA THR A 39 9.63 -9.23 14.82
C THR A 39 8.60 -8.78 15.86
N PHE A 40 8.92 -7.76 16.67
CA PHE A 40 7.98 -7.22 17.64
C PHE A 40 6.68 -6.74 16.99
N VAL A 41 6.78 -5.99 15.89
CA VAL A 41 5.59 -5.47 15.20
C VAL A 41 4.79 -6.61 14.56
N THR A 42 5.44 -7.58 13.91
CA THR A 42 4.74 -8.70 13.27
C THR A 42 4.04 -9.59 14.28
N ASP A 43 4.66 -9.85 15.43
CA ASP A 43 4.11 -10.75 16.44
C ASP A 43 2.90 -10.12 17.16
N TRP A 44 2.99 -8.83 17.52
CA TRP A 44 1.95 -8.17 18.30
C TRP A 44 0.84 -7.53 17.44
N PHE A 45 1.18 -7.04 16.24
CA PHE A 45 0.27 -6.27 15.40
C PHE A 45 0.01 -6.91 14.03
N GLY A 46 0.59 -8.07 13.71
CA GLY A 46 0.36 -8.76 12.44
C GLY A 46 -1.13 -9.04 12.16
N TRP A 47 -1.88 -9.41 13.21
CA TRP A 47 -3.32 -9.65 13.10
C TRP A 47 -4.11 -8.38 12.72
N LEU A 48 -3.70 -7.19 13.18
CA LEU A 48 -4.33 -5.92 12.81
C LEU A 48 -4.14 -5.63 11.32
N VAL A 49 -2.95 -5.91 10.78
CA VAL A 49 -2.67 -5.73 9.36
C VAL A 49 -3.54 -6.66 8.51
N GLN A 50 -3.66 -7.93 8.92
CA GLN A 50 -4.50 -8.90 8.22
C GLN A 50 -5.99 -8.54 8.28
N LEU A 51 -6.55 -8.31 9.47
CA LEU A 51 -7.96 -7.94 9.61
C LEU A 51 -8.25 -6.57 8.97
N GLY A 52 -7.33 -5.61 9.09
CA GLY A 52 -7.46 -4.29 8.48
C GLY A 52 -7.53 -4.38 6.95
N SER A 53 -6.64 -5.14 6.32
CA SER A 53 -6.66 -5.33 4.86
C SER A 53 -7.95 -6.01 4.39
N LEU A 54 -8.44 -7.04 5.09
CA LEU A 54 -9.71 -7.69 4.79
C LEU A 54 -10.92 -6.75 5.01
N ALA A 55 -10.90 -5.96 6.08
CA ALA A 55 -11.93 -4.97 6.37
C ALA A 55 -11.99 -3.89 5.27
N LEU A 56 -10.84 -3.46 4.73
CA LEU A 56 -10.79 -2.52 3.60
C LEU A 56 -11.41 -3.12 2.34
N VAL A 57 -11.14 -4.38 2.03
CA VAL A 57 -11.81 -5.08 0.91
C VAL A 57 -13.32 -5.08 1.09
N GLY A 58 -13.80 -5.49 2.28
CA GLY A 58 -15.23 -5.50 2.60
C GLY A 58 -15.86 -4.11 2.53
N PHE A 59 -15.18 -3.10 3.07
CA PHE A 59 -15.62 -1.70 3.02
C PHE A 59 -15.72 -1.18 1.60
N LEU A 60 -14.74 -1.46 0.73
CA LEU A 60 -14.76 -1.02 -0.66
C LEU A 60 -15.84 -1.71 -1.47
N PHE A 61 -16.09 -3.01 -1.24
CA PHE A 61 -17.22 -3.68 -1.86
C PHE A 61 -18.54 -3.07 -1.39
N TRP A 62 -18.72 -2.86 -0.09
CA TRP A 62 -19.89 -2.17 0.43
C TRP A 62 -20.05 -0.80 -0.22
N LEU A 63 -18.98 -0.01 -0.31
CA LEU A 63 -19.02 1.32 -0.90
C LEU A 63 -19.44 1.26 -2.37
N ALA A 64 -18.85 0.36 -3.15
CA ALA A 64 -19.13 0.16 -4.57
C ALA A 64 -20.59 -0.25 -4.84
N PHE A 65 -21.17 -1.11 -4.00
CA PHE A 65 -22.55 -1.59 -4.16
C PHE A 65 -23.60 -0.76 -3.39
N SER A 66 -23.18 0.15 -2.52
CA SER A 66 -24.07 1.04 -1.79
C SER A 66 -24.52 2.24 -2.63
N LYS A 67 -25.45 3.02 -2.07
CA LYS A 67 -25.83 4.34 -2.62
C LYS A 67 -24.64 5.27 -2.84
N TYR A 68 -23.55 5.13 -2.08
CA TYR A 68 -22.37 5.98 -2.20
C TYR A 68 -21.54 5.66 -3.47
N GLY A 69 -21.63 4.44 -4.00
CA GLY A 69 -20.96 4.05 -5.25
C GLY A 69 -21.49 4.79 -6.48
N SER A 70 -22.72 5.32 -6.42
CA SER A 70 -23.29 6.15 -7.47
C SER A 70 -22.81 7.61 -7.45
N ILE A 71 -22.05 8.03 -6.43
CA ILE A 71 -21.53 9.39 -6.35
C ILE A 71 -20.46 9.58 -7.43
N ARG A 72 -20.71 10.55 -8.31
CA ARG A 72 -19.75 10.93 -9.34
C ARG A 72 -18.65 11.81 -8.76
N LEU A 73 -17.40 11.41 -8.97
CA LEU A 73 -16.22 12.18 -8.57
C LEU A 73 -15.88 13.23 -9.63
N GLY A 74 -16.59 14.35 -9.59
CA GLY A 74 -16.41 15.47 -10.52
C GLY A 74 -17.62 15.72 -11.42
N GLU A 75 -17.46 16.66 -12.35
CA GLU A 75 -18.52 17.16 -13.22
C GLU A 75 -18.18 16.90 -14.69
N GLY A 76 -19.22 16.79 -15.53
CA GLY A 76 -19.04 16.57 -16.96
C GLY A 76 -18.50 15.17 -17.31
N LYS A 77 -18.13 14.97 -18.57
CA LYS A 77 -17.65 13.67 -19.08
C LYS A 77 -16.28 13.32 -18.48
N PRO A 78 -15.95 12.03 -18.30
CA PRO A 78 -14.60 11.62 -17.90
C PRO A 78 -13.54 12.23 -18.83
N GLU A 79 -12.46 12.73 -18.25
CA GLU A 79 -11.33 13.33 -18.99
C GLU A 79 -10.58 12.30 -19.84
N TYR A 80 -10.54 11.05 -19.36
CA TYR A 80 -9.85 9.93 -20.02
C TYR A 80 -10.85 8.85 -20.41
N SER A 81 -10.58 8.18 -21.54
CA SER A 81 -11.32 6.98 -21.93
C SER A 81 -11.07 5.84 -20.94
N ASN A 82 -11.99 4.87 -20.87
CA ASN A 82 -11.81 3.70 -19.99
C ASN A 82 -10.52 2.92 -20.30
N PHE A 83 -10.12 2.85 -21.58
CA PHE A 83 -8.88 2.19 -21.98
C PHE A 83 -7.65 2.95 -21.47
N SER A 84 -7.61 4.28 -21.69
CA SER A 84 -6.53 5.12 -21.19
C SER A 84 -6.44 5.09 -19.67
N TYR A 85 -7.59 5.12 -18.98
CA TYR A 85 -7.66 5.02 -17.52
C TYR A 85 -7.13 3.68 -16.99
N GLY A 86 -7.53 2.57 -17.60
CA GLY A 86 -6.98 1.24 -17.29
C GLY A 86 -5.47 1.17 -17.50
N GLY A 87 -4.98 1.76 -18.60
CA GLY A 87 -3.55 1.88 -18.88
C GLY A 87 -2.80 2.68 -17.82
N MET A 88 -3.35 3.80 -17.35
CA MET A 88 -2.75 4.59 -16.27
C MET A 88 -2.68 3.84 -14.93
N ILE A 89 -3.72 3.08 -14.58
CA ILE A 89 -3.69 2.24 -13.37
C ILE A 89 -2.60 1.16 -13.50
N PHE A 90 -2.52 0.51 -14.66
CA PHE A 90 -1.52 -0.52 -14.91
C PHE A 90 -0.09 0.03 -14.80
N THR A 91 0.21 1.16 -15.45
CA THR A 91 1.55 1.76 -15.40
C THR A 91 1.88 2.37 -14.03
N ALA A 92 0.89 2.85 -13.28
CA ALA A 92 1.10 3.32 -11.91
C ALA A 92 1.40 2.18 -10.93
N GLY A 93 0.84 0.98 -11.16
CA GLY A 93 1.06 -0.20 -10.31
C GLY A 93 2.33 -1.00 -10.62
N VAL A 94 2.84 -0.91 -11.85
CA VAL A 94 4.05 -1.65 -12.27
C VAL A 94 5.31 -0.89 -11.87
N GLY A 95 5.97 -1.35 -10.81
CA GLY A 95 7.25 -0.83 -10.34
C GLY A 95 8.39 -1.85 -10.38
N ALA A 96 9.62 -1.42 -10.11
CA ALA A 96 10.77 -2.32 -9.99
C ALA A 96 10.57 -3.42 -8.93
N SER A 97 9.77 -3.14 -7.90
CA SER A 97 9.37 -4.12 -6.89
C SER A 97 8.60 -5.31 -7.46
N LEU A 98 7.74 -5.09 -8.47
CA LEU A 98 6.96 -6.17 -9.08
C LEU A 98 7.86 -7.14 -9.86
N ILE A 99 8.91 -6.63 -10.50
CA ILE A 99 9.90 -7.48 -11.20
C ILE A 99 10.67 -8.33 -10.20
N TYR A 100 11.09 -7.74 -9.07
CA TYR A 100 11.82 -8.44 -8.02
C TYR A 100 10.96 -9.50 -7.33
N TRP A 101 9.78 -9.11 -6.82
CA TRP A 101 8.91 -9.99 -6.04
C TRP A 101 8.09 -10.94 -6.90
N GLY A 102 7.83 -10.61 -8.18
CA GLY A 102 7.10 -11.49 -9.10
C GLY A 102 7.78 -12.84 -9.33
N ILE A 103 9.10 -12.91 -9.13
CA ILE A 103 9.86 -14.17 -9.13
C ILE A 103 10.25 -14.56 -7.70
N GLY A 104 10.73 -13.59 -6.91
CA GLY A 104 11.28 -13.85 -5.58
C GLY A 104 10.26 -14.45 -4.60
N GLU A 105 9.02 -13.96 -4.61
CA GLU A 105 7.99 -14.40 -3.68
C GLU A 105 7.49 -15.82 -3.99
N PRO A 106 7.14 -16.20 -5.24
CA PRO A 106 6.80 -17.59 -5.54
C PRO A 106 7.94 -18.57 -5.23
N MET A 107 9.20 -18.19 -5.50
CA MET A 107 10.36 -19.01 -5.15
C MET A 107 10.51 -19.18 -3.63
N TYR A 108 10.27 -18.10 -2.88
CA TYR A 108 10.30 -18.13 -1.43
C TYR A 108 9.24 -19.09 -0.87
N TYR A 109 7.99 -19.03 -1.36
CA TYR A 109 6.93 -19.94 -0.92
C TYR A 109 7.10 -21.37 -1.41
N LEU A 110 7.87 -21.62 -2.46
CA LEU A 110 8.20 -22.98 -2.85
C LEU A 110 9.19 -23.63 -1.85
N GLN A 111 10.13 -22.84 -1.34
CA GLN A 111 11.19 -23.30 -0.44
C GLN A 111 10.75 -23.29 1.04
N SER A 112 9.96 -22.28 1.42
CA SER A 112 9.40 -22.05 2.75
C SER A 112 7.88 -21.92 2.66
N PRO A 113 7.18 -23.01 2.34
CA PRO A 113 5.75 -22.95 2.07
C PRO A 113 4.91 -22.61 3.29
N PRO A 114 3.80 -21.86 3.11
CA PRO A 114 2.82 -21.65 4.15
C PRO A 114 1.99 -22.93 4.39
N LEU A 115 1.23 -22.94 5.50
CA LEU A 115 0.19 -23.96 5.78
C LEU A 115 0.69 -25.42 5.83
N PHE A 116 1.93 -25.62 6.31
CA PHE A 116 2.53 -26.94 6.59
C PHE A 116 2.74 -27.85 5.37
N ALA A 117 2.82 -27.31 4.15
CA ALA A 117 3.22 -28.10 3.00
C ALA A 117 4.72 -28.44 3.04
N ASP A 118 5.12 -29.55 2.40
CA ASP A 118 6.52 -29.92 2.29
C ASP A 118 7.25 -29.02 1.29
N THR A 119 8.47 -28.61 1.62
CA THR A 119 9.37 -27.85 0.75
C THR A 119 9.53 -28.53 -0.62
N ASN A 120 9.46 -27.74 -1.70
CA ASN A 120 9.55 -28.20 -3.10
C ASN A 120 8.51 -29.26 -3.52
N SER A 121 7.42 -29.43 -2.78
CA SER A 121 6.33 -30.33 -3.16
C SER A 121 5.36 -29.70 -4.16
N TYR A 122 4.50 -30.53 -4.75
CA TYR A 122 3.40 -30.05 -5.58
C TYR A 122 2.45 -29.11 -4.80
N ALA A 123 2.21 -29.39 -3.51
CA ALA A 123 1.38 -28.55 -2.67
C ALA A 123 2.03 -27.17 -2.42
N ALA A 124 3.35 -27.12 -2.19
CA ALA A 124 4.10 -25.87 -2.08
C ALA A 124 4.04 -25.04 -3.36
N ALA A 125 4.13 -25.68 -4.53
CA ALA A 125 3.98 -25.01 -5.83
C ALA A 125 2.57 -24.43 -6.05
N ALA A 126 1.52 -25.12 -5.59
CA ALA A 126 0.16 -24.59 -5.65
C ALA A 126 -0.02 -23.39 -4.70
N TRP A 127 0.54 -23.45 -3.49
CA TRP A 127 0.48 -22.36 -2.53
C TRP A 127 1.28 -21.14 -2.97
N SER A 128 2.45 -21.33 -3.61
CA SER A 128 3.32 -20.21 -3.99
C SER A 128 2.61 -19.23 -4.92
N VAL A 129 1.94 -19.72 -5.95
CA VAL A 129 1.15 -18.88 -6.88
C VAL A 129 -0.06 -18.28 -6.16
N THR A 130 -0.76 -19.07 -5.35
CA THR A 130 -1.98 -18.63 -4.65
C THR A 130 -1.69 -17.49 -3.67
N TYR A 131 -0.64 -17.62 -2.85
CA TYR A 131 -0.24 -16.59 -1.89
C TYR A 131 0.28 -15.32 -2.57
N SER A 132 1.04 -15.45 -3.67
CA SER A 132 1.43 -14.28 -4.45
C SER A 132 0.23 -13.53 -5.02
N ILE A 133 -0.77 -14.23 -5.57
CA ILE A 133 -2.01 -13.59 -6.02
C ILE A 133 -2.76 -12.98 -4.84
N PHE A 134 -2.75 -13.60 -3.67
CA PHE A 134 -3.33 -13.01 -2.47
C PHE A 134 -2.63 -11.70 -2.08
N HIS A 135 -1.31 -11.59 -2.14
CA HIS A 135 -0.59 -10.36 -1.79
C HIS A 135 -0.71 -9.24 -2.84
N TRP A 136 -0.71 -9.60 -4.12
CA TRP A 136 -0.74 -8.64 -5.24
C TRP A 136 -2.14 -8.46 -5.87
N GLY A 137 -3.15 -9.11 -5.29
CA GLY A 137 -4.54 -9.10 -5.75
C GLY A 137 -5.40 -8.07 -5.01
N ILE A 138 -6.67 -8.43 -4.81
CA ILE A 138 -7.72 -7.50 -4.36
C ILE A 138 -7.37 -6.84 -3.02
N THR A 139 -6.77 -7.57 -2.08
CA THR A 139 -6.35 -7.07 -0.76
C THR A 139 -5.26 -6.00 -0.88
N GLY A 140 -4.24 -6.21 -1.71
CA GLY A 140 -3.20 -5.21 -1.98
C GLY A 140 -3.77 -3.95 -2.62
N TRP A 141 -4.60 -4.10 -3.65
CA TRP A 141 -5.25 -2.98 -4.33
C TRP A 141 -6.25 -2.23 -3.45
N ALA A 142 -6.90 -2.89 -2.50
CA ALA A 142 -7.81 -2.25 -1.56
C ALA A 142 -7.11 -1.19 -0.69
N ILE A 143 -5.86 -1.46 -0.29
CA ILE A 143 -5.05 -0.51 0.50
C ILE A 143 -4.76 0.76 -0.29
N TYR A 144 -4.57 0.67 -1.61
CA TYR A 144 -4.37 1.83 -2.48
C TYR A 144 -5.67 2.56 -2.83
N CYS A 145 -6.73 1.80 -3.07
CA CYS A 145 -8.04 2.35 -3.44
C CYS A 145 -8.65 3.15 -2.28
N PHE A 146 -8.54 2.66 -1.04
CA PHE A 146 -9.13 3.29 0.12
C PHE A 146 -8.78 4.78 0.29
N PRO A 147 -7.49 5.21 0.32
CA PRO A 147 -7.16 6.63 0.44
C PRO A 147 -7.46 7.42 -0.84
N ALA A 148 -7.42 6.81 -2.02
CA ALA A 148 -7.69 7.52 -3.28
C ALA A 148 -9.10 8.11 -3.33
N ILE A 149 -10.10 7.41 -2.77
CA ILE A 149 -11.50 7.84 -2.76
C ILE A 149 -11.73 9.14 -1.98
N PRO A 150 -11.37 9.28 -0.68
CA PRO A 150 -11.55 10.52 0.05
C PRO A 150 -10.74 11.68 -0.53
N PHE A 151 -9.54 11.42 -1.09
CA PHE A 151 -8.79 12.46 -1.82
C PHE A 151 -9.55 12.94 -3.05
N ALA A 152 -10.04 12.01 -3.89
CA ALA A 152 -10.80 12.35 -5.07
C ALA A 152 -12.12 13.04 -4.71
N TYR A 153 -12.81 12.61 -3.65
CA TYR A 153 -14.03 13.26 -3.17
C TYR A 153 -13.75 14.69 -2.66
N ALA A 154 -12.73 14.87 -1.82
CA ALA A 154 -12.34 16.19 -1.33
C ALA A 154 -11.98 17.16 -2.48
N PHE A 155 -11.25 16.66 -3.48
CA PHE A 155 -10.78 17.48 -4.59
C PHE A 155 -11.89 17.77 -5.61
N TYR A 156 -12.59 16.74 -6.09
CA TYR A 156 -13.54 16.86 -7.20
C TYR A 156 -14.97 17.20 -6.78
N VAL A 157 -15.39 16.81 -5.57
CA VAL A 157 -16.75 17.06 -5.05
C VAL A 157 -16.75 18.25 -4.09
N GLN A 158 -15.89 18.25 -3.07
CA GLN A 158 -15.81 19.36 -2.11
C GLN A 158 -15.00 20.56 -2.62
N LYS A 159 -14.36 20.46 -3.80
CA LYS A 159 -13.55 21.51 -4.44
C LYS A 159 -12.40 22.03 -3.57
N LYS A 160 -11.87 21.19 -2.66
CA LYS A 160 -10.70 21.53 -1.85
C LYS A 160 -9.45 21.53 -2.74
N ARG A 161 -8.73 22.66 -2.76
CA ARG A 161 -7.52 22.84 -3.62
C ARG A 161 -6.22 22.32 -2.99
N THR A 162 -6.29 21.58 -1.88
CA THR A 162 -5.12 21.07 -1.18
C THR A 162 -5.21 19.56 -1.01
N LEU A 163 -4.20 18.84 -1.48
CA LEU A 163 -4.09 17.38 -1.36
C LEU A 163 -3.33 16.94 -0.09
N LYS A 164 -3.36 17.76 0.97
CA LYS A 164 -2.75 17.40 2.26
C LYS A 164 -3.68 16.44 3.00
N LEU A 165 -3.15 15.32 3.47
CA LEU A 165 -3.93 14.34 4.24
C LEU A 165 -4.62 14.99 5.45
N SER A 166 -3.93 15.91 6.15
CA SER A 166 -4.50 16.63 7.29
C SER A 166 -5.74 17.46 6.93
N THR A 167 -5.85 17.95 5.71
CA THR A 167 -7.03 18.69 5.24
C THR A 167 -8.21 17.77 4.90
N CYS A 168 -7.93 16.51 4.56
CA CYS A 168 -8.96 15.48 4.36
C CYS A 168 -9.54 14.96 5.68
N VAL A 169 -8.77 14.98 6.77
CA VAL A 169 -9.19 14.41 8.07
C VAL A 169 -9.79 15.45 9.02
N ASN A 170 -9.25 16.68 9.08
CA ASN A 170 -9.60 17.66 10.12
C ASN A 170 -10.88 18.49 9.86
N GLN A 171 -11.71 18.13 8.88
CA GLN A 171 -12.76 19.03 8.39
C GLN A 171 -14.07 18.31 8.01
N TRP A 172 -14.45 17.31 8.81
CA TRP A 172 -15.82 16.80 8.84
C TRP A 172 -16.70 17.70 9.68
#